data_AF-A0A091EXB6-F1
#
_entry.id   AF-A0A091EXB6-F1
#
_cell.length_a   1.000
_cell.length_b   1.000
_cell.length_c   1.000
_cell.angle_alpha   90.00
_cell.angle_beta   90.00
_cell.angle_gamma   90.00
#
_symmetry.space_group_name_H-M   'P 1'
#
loop_
_entity.id
_entity.type
_entity.pdbx_description
1 polymer ?
#
loop_
_entity_poly.entity_id
_entity_poly.type
_entity_poly.pdbx_seq_one_letter_code
_entity_poly.pdbx_strand_id
1 'polypeptide(L)'
;FASYYGDHMVLQKKPSGAVVWGHGELGAVVTVILSGAGGLIIMEKTAQVKGPSGTWTTVLDPVDQGGPYALTAEQGLENVTLWDIYFGDVWLCSGQSNMAMTVLQVANASQELAMASRYPYVRIFAAAPARSDVELEDLERIDLPWSIPTAENLGHGNFTYFSAVCWLLGRSLYEALGSPIGLVEVAWGGTPIEAWSSRRVLQACGLPEDTGRHIWVGKEGEEGPQSSLWHDACFNLKPAFTSPHQHLSGPQTPSVLWNAMIHPLLNMTLRGVAWYQGEDNTLLHTDQYNCTFPALIADWRRAFHAGSAGQTEQLLPFGFVQLSTYRRRSADDSFARLRWHQTADLGVVPNAKMPSTFMAVAMDLGDEHSPYGSIHPRDKQNVAHRLLLGARAVAYGDKDLVFQGPYPTRAILEVTRGLLNVTYSQELICRQRDAQAFEVCCSSQAALCQWL
;
A
#
# COMPACT_ATOMS: atom_id res chain seq x y z
N PHE A 1 22.64 -9.35 11.49
CA PHE A 1 21.57 -8.39 11.13
C PHE A 1 20.25 -9.13 11.00
N ALA A 2 19.11 -8.43 11.10
CA ALA A 2 17.81 -8.97 10.72
C ALA A 2 17.78 -9.37 9.22
N SER A 3 16.89 -10.27 8.86
CA SER A 3 16.88 -10.98 7.58
C SER A 3 16.82 -10.05 6.37
N TYR A 4 16.06 -8.96 6.45
CA TYR A 4 15.84 -8.04 5.33
C TYR A 4 16.99 -7.06 5.07
N TYR A 5 18.03 -7.05 5.89
CA TYR A 5 19.24 -6.28 5.59
C TYR A 5 20.16 -7.09 4.66
N GLY A 6 20.72 -6.43 3.65
CA GLY A 6 21.60 -7.08 2.67
C GLY A 6 22.46 -6.07 1.93
N ASP A 7 23.35 -6.59 1.09
CA ASP A 7 24.15 -5.77 0.17
C ASP A 7 23.24 -4.98 -0.78
N HIS A 8 23.74 -3.88 -1.34
CA HIS A 8 23.01 -3.01 -2.28
C HIS A 8 21.78 -2.29 -1.71
N MET A 9 21.52 -2.35 -0.40
CA MET A 9 20.33 -1.73 0.18
C MET A 9 20.42 -0.20 0.24
N VAL A 10 19.25 0.42 0.45
CA VAL A 10 19.14 1.84 0.81
C VAL A 10 18.62 1.95 2.24
N LEU A 11 19.34 2.73 3.05
CA LEU A 11 18.90 3.17 4.37
C LEU A 11 18.36 4.60 4.30
N GLN A 12 17.44 4.94 5.20
CA GLN A 12 16.83 6.28 5.22
C GLN A 12 17.88 7.35 5.52
N LYS A 13 17.97 8.36 4.65
CA LYS A 13 18.81 9.55 4.83
C LYS A 13 18.22 10.52 5.86
N LYS A 14 19.06 11.46 6.28
CA LYS A 14 18.70 12.60 7.14
C LYS A 14 17.45 13.35 6.64
N PRO A 15 16.67 13.99 7.52
CA PRO A 15 16.96 14.30 8.94
C PRO A 15 16.80 13.12 9.89
N SER A 16 16.14 12.04 9.49
CA SER A 16 16.02 10.82 10.28
C SER A 16 17.34 10.03 10.32
N GLY A 17 17.53 9.27 11.39
CA GLY A 17 18.53 8.22 11.50
C GLY A 17 17.96 6.87 11.05
N ALA A 18 18.75 6.08 10.33
CA ALA A 18 18.35 4.73 9.98
C ALA A 18 18.51 3.81 11.21
N VAL A 19 17.45 3.06 11.53
CA VAL A 19 17.52 2.03 12.57
C VAL A 19 18.10 0.75 11.98
N VAL A 20 19.04 0.14 12.71
CA VAL A 20 19.68 -1.12 12.36
C VAL A 20 19.64 -2.06 13.55
N TRP A 21 19.31 -3.32 13.29
CA TRP A 21 19.11 -4.32 14.34
C TRP A 21 19.44 -5.73 13.85
N GLY A 22 19.52 -6.67 14.78
CA GLY A 22 19.69 -8.09 14.49
C GLY A 22 19.80 -8.93 15.74
N HIS A 23 20.27 -10.17 15.57
CA HIS A 23 20.46 -11.13 16.65
C HIS A 23 21.94 -11.20 17.07
N GLY A 24 22.18 -11.68 18.29
CA GLY A 24 23.51 -11.99 18.81
C GLY A 24 23.44 -12.78 20.12
N GLU A 25 24.58 -13.08 20.72
CA GLU A 25 24.64 -13.75 22.02
C GLU A 25 24.10 -12.86 23.16
N LEU A 26 23.27 -13.43 24.04
CA LEU A 26 22.61 -12.69 25.13
C LEU A 26 23.65 -12.04 26.08
N GLY A 27 23.50 -10.73 26.33
CA GLY A 27 24.40 -9.97 27.20
C GLY A 27 25.71 -9.52 26.55
N ALA A 28 25.96 -9.90 25.29
CA ALA A 28 27.09 -9.39 24.53
C ALA A 28 26.85 -7.96 24.02
N VAL A 29 27.95 -7.28 23.67
CA VAL A 29 27.94 -5.97 23.04
C VAL A 29 28.19 -6.15 21.55
N VAL A 30 27.34 -5.55 20.73
CA VAL A 30 27.53 -5.44 19.28
C VAL A 30 27.99 -4.03 18.95
N THR A 31 29.11 -3.93 18.25
CA THR A 31 29.61 -2.66 17.70
C THR A 31 29.21 -2.56 16.24
N VAL A 32 28.49 -1.51 15.89
CA VAL A 32 28.04 -1.22 14.53
C VAL A 32 28.87 -0.08 13.96
N ILE A 33 29.57 -0.35 12.86
CA ILE A 33 30.54 0.55 12.24
C ILE A 33 30.06 0.87 10.82
N LEU A 34 29.91 2.15 10.51
CA LEU A 34 29.68 2.62 9.15
C LEU A 34 30.99 3.17 8.58
N SER A 35 31.45 2.59 7.47
CA SER A 35 32.69 2.98 6.80
C SER A 35 32.42 3.53 5.40
N GLY A 36 33.13 4.59 5.03
CA GLY A 36 33.11 5.18 3.70
C GLY A 36 34.24 4.69 2.80
N ALA A 37 34.51 5.46 1.73
CA ALA A 37 35.56 5.18 0.78
C ALA A 37 36.94 4.99 1.46
N GLY A 38 37.67 3.95 1.05
CA GLY A 38 38.98 3.62 1.61
C GLY A 38 38.96 3.06 3.04
N GLY A 39 37.79 2.67 3.57
CA GLY A 39 37.65 2.11 4.91
C GLY A 39 37.65 3.16 6.03
N LEU A 40 37.44 4.44 5.70
CA LEU A 40 37.31 5.50 6.69
C LEU A 40 36.06 5.27 7.55
N ILE A 41 36.24 5.06 8.85
CA ILE A 41 35.12 4.96 9.80
C ILE A 41 34.46 6.34 9.90
N ILE A 42 33.18 6.40 9.51
CA ILE A 42 32.36 7.62 9.57
C ILE A 42 31.65 7.70 10.91
N MET A 43 31.21 6.57 11.43
CA MET A 43 30.57 6.49 12.73
C MET A 43 30.64 5.08 13.32
N GLU A 44 30.54 5.03 14.63
CA GLU A 44 30.51 3.81 15.44
C GLU A 44 29.39 3.94 16.48
N LYS A 45 28.60 2.86 16.65
CA LYS A 45 27.55 2.74 17.67
C LYS A 45 27.72 1.41 18.39
N THR A 46 27.32 1.36 19.66
CA THR A 46 27.27 0.11 20.41
C THR A 46 25.83 -0.19 20.83
N ALA A 47 25.48 -1.47 20.83
CA ALA A 47 24.19 -1.97 21.29
C ALA A 47 24.39 -3.21 22.15
N GLN A 48 23.62 -3.30 23.23
CA GLN A 48 23.58 -4.49 24.06
C GLN A 48 22.56 -5.48 23.49
N VAL A 49 22.92 -6.75 23.42
CA VAL A 49 21.97 -7.82 23.10
C VAL A 49 21.09 -8.08 24.32
N LYS A 50 19.77 -7.94 24.16
CA LYS A 50 18.79 -7.98 25.24
C LYS A 50 17.65 -8.95 24.95
N GLY A 51 16.90 -9.26 26.01
CA GLY A 51 15.63 -9.96 25.93
C GLY A 51 15.73 -11.45 25.60
N PRO A 52 14.62 -12.19 25.71
CA PRO A 52 14.59 -13.62 25.42
C PRO A 52 14.80 -13.94 23.93
N SER A 53 14.57 -12.99 23.01
CA SER A 53 14.82 -13.15 21.57
C SER A 53 16.27 -12.89 21.15
N GLY A 54 17.13 -12.43 22.08
CA GLY A 54 18.56 -12.22 21.80
C GLY A 54 18.80 -11.17 20.72
N THR A 55 18.11 -10.04 20.80
CA THR A 55 18.20 -8.97 19.78
C THR A 55 18.96 -7.75 20.28
N TRP A 56 19.61 -7.06 19.34
CA TRP A 56 20.23 -5.76 19.52
C TRP A 56 19.65 -4.79 18.49
N THR A 57 19.56 -3.51 18.85
CA THR A 57 19.09 -2.44 17.97
C THR A 57 19.84 -1.15 18.27
N THR A 58 20.11 -0.35 17.24
CA THR A 58 20.68 0.98 17.37
C THR A 58 20.18 1.91 16.27
N VAL A 59 20.19 3.19 16.56
CA VAL A 59 19.87 4.24 15.59
C VAL A 59 21.18 4.83 15.10
N LEU A 60 21.40 4.78 13.78
CA LEU A 60 22.52 5.45 13.16
C LEU A 60 22.32 6.97 13.22
N ASP A 61 23.42 7.73 13.30
CA ASP A 61 23.34 9.19 13.21
C ASP A 61 22.81 9.56 11.81
N PRO A 62 22.02 10.64 11.66
CA PRO A 62 21.48 11.03 10.37
C PRO A 62 22.59 11.25 9.32
N VAL A 63 22.53 10.49 8.22
CA VAL A 63 23.54 10.53 7.14
C VAL A 63 22.98 11.27 5.93
N ASP A 64 23.83 12.06 5.29
CA ASP A 64 23.54 12.68 4.00
C ASP A 64 23.25 11.65 2.91
N GLN A 65 22.51 12.05 1.88
CA GLN A 65 22.28 11.17 0.73
C GLN A 65 23.60 10.82 0.04
N GLY A 66 23.76 9.55 -0.36
CA GLY A 66 24.96 9.10 -1.06
C GLY A 66 25.43 7.74 -0.62
N GLY A 67 26.68 7.43 -0.95
CA GLY A 67 27.29 6.12 -0.82
C GLY A 67 28.33 5.90 -1.93
N PRO A 68 28.87 4.68 -2.08
CA PRO A 68 28.56 3.51 -1.26
C PRO A 68 29.27 3.55 0.10
N TYR A 69 28.62 2.98 1.10
CA TYR A 69 29.18 2.70 2.42
C TYR A 69 29.26 1.19 2.66
N ALA A 70 30.05 0.80 3.66
CA ALA A 70 30.05 -0.52 4.26
C ALA A 70 29.50 -0.42 5.68
N LEU A 71 28.58 -1.33 6.06
CA LEU A 71 28.01 -1.40 7.38
C LEU A 71 28.40 -2.72 8.04
N THR A 72 29.23 -2.65 9.08
CA THR A 72 29.73 -3.82 9.80
C THR A 72 29.08 -3.91 11.17
N ALA A 73 28.64 -5.10 11.58
CA ALA A 73 28.30 -5.41 12.97
C ALA A 73 29.30 -6.44 13.51
N GLU A 74 29.91 -6.12 14.65
CA GLU A 74 30.95 -6.94 15.29
C GLU A 74 30.50 -7.37 16.68
N GLN A 75 30.71 -8.65 17.00
CA GLN A 75 30.49 -9.24 18.32
C GLN A 75 31.70 -10.12 18.67
N GLY A 76 32.54 -9.66 19.59
CA GLY A 76 33.75 -10.39 19.96
C GLY A 76 34.72 -10.54 18.79
N LEU A 77 34.90 -11.76 18.28
CA LEU A 77 35.74 -12.06 17.11
C LEU A 77 34.92 -12.25 15.81
N GLU A 78 33.60 -12.27 15.91
CA GLU A 78 32.72 -12.45 14.75
C GLU A 78 32.31 -11.10 14.19
N ASN A 79 32.24 -10.99 12.87
CA ASN A 79 31.68 -9.83 12.20
C ASN A 79 30.87 -10.20 10.96
N VAL A 80 29.92 -9.34 10.63
CA VAL A 80 29.16 -9.39 9.38
C VAL A 80 29.22 -8.00 8.77
N THR A 81 29.59 -7.92 7.50
CA THR A 81 29.65 -6.65 6.77
C THR A 81 28.70 -6.69 5.58
N LEU A 82 27.87 -5.65 5.47
CA LEU A 82 27.01 -5.37 4.32
C LEU A 82 27.68 -4.29 3.47
N TRP A 83 27.67 -4.48 2.15
CA TRP A 83 28.38 -3.65 1.18
C TRP A 83 27.43 -2.92 0.24
N ASP A 84 27.96 -1.89 -0.43
CA ASP A 84 27.23 -1.08 -1.41
C ASP A 84 25.96 -0.42 -0.83
N ILE A 85 26.06 0.05 0.42
CA ILE A 85 24.95 0.66 1.15
C ILE A 85 24.83 2.13 0.76
N TYR A 86 23.63 2.55 0.37
CA TYR A 86 23.33 3.96 0.10
C TYR A 86 22.40 4.54 1.16
N PHE A 87 22.53 5.84 1.42
CA PHE A 87 21.55 6.61 2.15
C PHE A 87 20.68 7.39 1.17
N GLY A 88 19.36 7.22 1.29
CA GLY A 88 18.35 7.70 0.36
C GLY A 88 16.97 7.71 0.99
N ASP A 89 15.92 7.86 0.19
CA ASP A 89 14.54 7.76 0.70
C ASP A 89 13.99 6.35 0.51
N VAL A 90 13.46 5.76 1.60
CA VAL A 90 12.94 4.38 1.60
C VAL A 90 11.41 4.40 1.54
N TRP A 91 10.85 3.68 0.57
CA TRP A 91 9.42 3.58 0.32
C TRP A 91 8.92 2.15 0.45
N LEU A 92 7.85 1.98 1.23
CA LEU A 92 7.14 0.72 1.35
C LEU A 92 5.96 0.69 0.36
N CYS A 93 5.89 -0.35 -0.47
CA CYS A 93 4.84 -0.56 -1.45
C CYS A 93 4.02 -1.79 -1.06
N SER A 94 2.74 -1.61 -0.73
CA SER A 94 1.91 -2.69 -0.21
C SER A 94 0.48 -2.69 -0.76
N GLY A 95 -0.22 -3.81 -0.57
CA GLY A 95 -1.59 -4.01 -1.02
C GLY A 95 -1.78 -5.37 -1.70
N GLN A 96 -2.74 -5.43 -2.62
CA GLN A 96 -3.12 -6.68 -3.28
C GLN A 96 -2.57 -6.81 -4.71
N SER A 97 -3.27 -7.55 -5.57
CA SER A 97 -2.81 -7.99 -6.87
C SER A 97 -2.42 -6.83 -7.78
N ASN A 98 -3.12 -5.69 -7.71
CA ASN A 98 -2.77 -4.50 -8.48
C ASN A 98 -1.50 -3.79 -8.02
N MET A 99 -1.07 -3.98 -6.77
CA MET A 99 0.29 -3.66 -6.30
C MET A 99 1.28 -4.74 -6.73
N ALA A 100 0.94 -6.02 -6.58
CA ALA A 100 1.81 -7.17 -6.89
C ALA A 100 2.02 -7.45 -8.39
N MET A 101 1.30 -6.75 -9.28
CA MET A 101 1.52 -6.87 -10.74
C MET A 101 2.96 -6.48 -11.08
N THR A 102 3.66 -7.36 -11.77
CA THR A 102 5.07 -7.14 -12.13
C THR A 102 5.24 -6.20 -13.31
N VAL A 103 6.45 -5.66 -13.50
CA VAL A 103 6.76 -4.76 -14.61
C VAL A 103 6.50 -5.41 -15.98
N LEU A 104 6.61 -6.74 -16.08
CA LEU A 104 6.29 -7.47 -17.32
C LEU A 104 4.81 -7.33 -17.73
N GLN A 105 3.91 -7.07 -16.78
CA GLN A 105 2.47 -7.09 -17.00
C GLN A 105 1.87 -5.74 -17.41
N VAL A 106 2.66 -4.67 -17.46
CA VAL A 106 2.16 -3.32 -17.79
C VAL A 106 2.26 -3.00 -19.28
N ALA A 107 1.47 -2.04 -19.75
CA ALA A 107 1.40 -1.70 -21.18
C ALA A 107 2.77 -1.30 -21.79
N ASN A 108 3.65 -0.69 -21.00
CA ASN A 108 4.97 -0.21 -21.41
C ASN A 108 6.12 -1.13 -20.98
N ALA A 109 5.85 -2.40 -20.66
CA ALA A 109 6.80 -3.33 -20.06
C ALA A 109 8.16 -3.37 -20.78
N SER A 110 8.18 -3.54 -22.11
CA SER A 110 9.43 -3.66 -22.87
C SER A 110 10.36 -2.45 -22.72
N GLN A 111 9.79 -1.24 -22.62
CA GLN A 111 10.56 -0.01 -22.49
C GLN A 111 11.14 0.13 -21.07
N GLU A 112 10.31 -0.18 -20.06
CA GLU A 112 10.70 -0.15 -18.64
C GLU A 112 11.81 -1.15 -18.33
N LEU A 113 11.65 -2.40 -18.80
CA LEU A 113 12.66 -3.45 -18.60
C LEU A 113 13.98 -3.12 -19.30
N ALA A 114 13.93 -2.54 -20.51
CA ALA A 114 15.13 -2.17 -21.25
C ALA A 114 15.91 -1.01 -20.62
N MET A 115 15.25 -0.16 -19.83
CA MET A 115 15.89 1.00 -19.20
C MET A 115 16.26 0.78 -17.73
N ALA A 116 15.89 -0.36 -17.12
CA ALA A 116 16.11 -0.67 -15.71
C ALA A 116 17.54 -0.36 -15.23
N SER A 117 18.54 -0.79 -16.01
CA SER A 117 19.96 -0.60 -15.68
C SER A 117 20.44 0.86 -15.68
N ARG A 118 19.64 1.81 -16.19
CA ARG A 118 19.93 3.25 -16.14
C ARG A 118 19.69 3.86 -14.76
N TYR A 119 19.07 3.12 -13.84
CA TYR A 119 18.71 3.58 -12.50
C TYR A 119 19.42 2.77 -11.41
N PRO A 120 20.77 2.71 -11.40
CA PRO A 120 21.50 1.87 -10.45
C PRO A 120 21.30 2.28 -8.98
N TYR A 121 20.86 3.52 -8.72
CA TYR A 121 20.61 4.06 -7.37
C TYR A 121 19.15 3.95 -6.92
N VAL A 122 18.28 3.33 -7.73
CA VAL A 122 16.98 2.85 -7.28
C VAL A 122 17.19 1.38 -6.91
N ARG A 123 17.09 1.02 -5.64
CA ARG A 123 17.33 -0.34 -5.15
C ARG A 123 16.02 -1.00 -4.78
N ILE A 124 15.87 -2.27 -5.15
CA ILE A 124 14.60 -3.00 -5.00
C ILE A 124 14.79 -4.20 -4.06
N PHE A 125 13.75 -4.47 -3.27
CA PHE A 125 13.67 -5.60 -2.34
C PHE A 125 12.21 -6.07 -2.25
N ALA A 126 11.97 -7.38 -2.33
CA ALA A 126 10.63 -7.95 -2.18
C ALA A 126 10.59 -8.98 -1.05
N ALA A 127 9.71 -8.75 -0.07
CA ALA A 127 9.39 -9.74 0.95
C ALA A 127 8.59 -10.88 0.33
N ALA A 128 8.85 -12.11 0.76
CA ALA A 128 8.10 -13.23 0.28
C ALA A 128 6.70 -13.29 0.92
N PRO A 129 5.68 -13.79 0.20
CA PRO A 129 4.38 -14.11 0.77
C PRO A 129 4.49 -15.04 1.99
N ALA A 130 4.08 -14.54 3.16
CA ALA A 130 4.01 -15.26 4.43
C ALA A 130 2.76 -14.87 5.23
N ARG A 131 2.29 -15.74 6.12
CA ARG A 131 1.13 -15.48 6.99
C ARG A 131 1.38 -16.03 8.39
N SER A 132 0.89 -15.36 9.42
CA SER A 132 1.05 -15.80 10.80
C SER A 132 -0.12 -15.37 11.68
N ASP A 133 -0.55 -16.21 12.61
CA ASP A 133 -1.60 -15.87 13.59
C ASP A 133 -1.07 -14.95 14.72
N VAL A 134 0.26 -14.80 14.81
CA VAL A 134 0.99 -13.95 15.77
C VAL A 134 1.98 -13.03 15.07
N GLU A 135 2.20 -11.85 15.62
CA GLU A 135 3.19 -10.88 15.15
C GLU A 135 4.60 -11.50 15.13
N LEU A 136 5.23 -11.54 13.96
CA LEU A 136 6.60 -12.05 13.79
C LEU A 136 7.63 -10.95 14.04
N GLU A 137 8.77 -11.29 14.64
CA GLU A 137 9.87 -10.35 14.89
C GLU A 137 10.67 -10.03 13.62
N ASP A 138 10.82 -11.02 12.72
CA ASP A 138 11.57 -10.91 11.47
C ASP A 138 10.80 -11.59 10.31
N LEU A 139 11.17 -11.28 9.06
CA LEU A 139 10.56 -11.90 7.88
C LEU A 139 10.92 -13.40 7.82
N GLU A 140 9.93 -14.22 7.49
CA GLU A 140 10.15 -15.67 7.33
C GLU A 140 10.97 -16.01 6.08
N ARG A 141 10.74 -15.27 4.99
CA ARG A 141 11.41 -15.48 3.70
C ARG A 141 11.48 -14.18 2.89
N ILE A 142 12.49 -14.11 2.03
CA ILE A 142 12.75 -13.02 1.07
C ILE A 142 12.66 -13.62 -0.33
N ASP A 143 11.88 -13.01 -1.21
CA ASP A 143 11.75 -13.46 -2.60
C ASP A 143 12.77 -12.76 -3.51
N LEU A 144 13.07 -11.48 -3.24
CA LEU A 144 14.12 -10.71 -3.90
C LEU A 144 14.96 -9.97 -2.84
N PRO A 145 16.21 -10.40 -2.58
CA PRO A 145 17.11 -9.62 -1.74
C PRO A 145 17.40 -8.26 -2.40
N TRP A 146 17.89 -7.30 -1.61
CA TRP A 146 18.28 -5.99 -2.11
C TRP A 146 19.14 -6.08 -3.36
N SER A 147 18.69 -5.45 -4.44
CA SER A 147 19.25 -5.64 -5.76
C SER A 147 19.30 -4.35 -6.57
N ILE A 148 20.26 -4.30 -7.49
CA ILE A 148 20.25 -3.36 -8.61
C ILE A 148 19.15 -3.79 -9.60
N PRO A 149 18.31 -2.88 -10.10
CA PRO A 149 17.23 -3.24 -11.01
C PRO A 149 17.77 -3.73 -12.35
N THR A 150 17.24 -4.86 -12.81
CA THR A 150 17.52 -5.46 -14.11
C THR A 150 16.20 -5.82 -14.79
N ALA A 151 16.24 -6.10 -16.10
CA ALA A 151 15.07 -6.62 -16.80
C ALA A 151 14.58 -7.95 -16.19
N GLU A 152 15.49 -8.76 -15.67
CA GLU A 152 15.18 -10.07 -15.09
C GLU A 152 14.42 -9.93 -13.77
N ASN A 153 14.94 -9.18 -12.79
CA ASN A 153 14.31 -9.07 -11.46
C ASN A 153 13.06 -8.17 -11.43
N LEU A 154 12.89 -7.26 -12.40
CA LEU A 154 11.66 -6.47 -12.55
C LEU A 154 10.55 -7.24 -13.28
N GLY A 155 10.93 -8.08 -14.25
CA GLY A 155 10.01 -8.77 -15.16
C GLY A 155 9.83 -10.25 -14.85
N HIS A 156 10.19 -10.72 -13.66
CA HIS A 156 10.37 -12.13 -13.27
C HIS A 156 9.08 -12.99 -13.24
N GLY A 157 8.28 -12.98 -14.31
CA GLY A 157 6.99 -13.70 -14.39
C GLY A 157 5.79 -12.86 -13.93
N ASN A 158 4.60 -13.43 -14.02
CA ASN A 158 3.35 -12.74 -13.65
C ASN A 158 3.07 -12.90 -12.16
N PHE A 159 2.73 -11.81 -11.47
CA PHE A 159 2.37 -11.79 -10.05
C PHE A 159 3.40 -12.46 -9.12
N THR A 160 4.68 -12.26 -9.45
CA THR A 160 5.84 -12.67 -8.65
C THR A 160 6.42 -11.42 -7.97
N TYR A 161 7.49 -10.88 -8.53
CA TYR A 161 8.10 -9.59 -8.22
C TYR A 161 8.80 -9.08 -9.49
N PHE A 162 9.07 -7.80 -9.66
CA PHE A 162 8.86 -6.69 -8.74
C PHE A 162 7.66 -5.83 -9.15
N SER A 163 6.94 -5.27 -8.18
CA SER A 163 5.77 -4.42 -8.34
C SER A 163 6.02 -3.30 -9.35
N ALA A 164 5.21 -3.26 -10.40
CA ALA A 164 5.30 -2.24 -11.43
C ALA A 164 4.96 -0.85 -10.89
N VAL A 165 3.96 -0.73 -10.02
CA VAL A 165 3.60 0.55 -9.39
C VAL A 165 4.75 1.05 -8.53
N CYS A 166 5.36 0.16 -7.75
CA CYS A 166 6.49 0.51 -6.89
C CYS A 166 7.71 0.96 -7.71
N TRP A 167 8.09 0.18 -8.72
CA TRP A 167 9.19 0.51 -9.64
C TRP A 167 8.99 1.87 -10.31
N LEU A 168 7.82 2.08 -10.92
CA LEU A 168 7.50 3.30 -11.66
C LEU A 168 7.50 4.54 -10.75
N LEU A 169 6.98 4.42 -9.52
CA LEU A 169 7.03 5.48 -8.52
C LEU A 169 8.49 5.80 -8.15
N GLY A 170 9.28 4.79 -7.78
CA GLY A 170 10.65 4.99 -7.31
C GLY A 170 11.59 5.53 -8.37
N ARG A 171 11.52 5.03 -9.62
CA ARG A 171 12.32 5.59 -10.70
C ARG A 171 11.97 7.06 -10.98
N SER A 172 10.69 7.41 -10.90
CA SER A 172 10.25 8.78 -11.18
C SER A 172 10.59 9.73 -10.03
N LEU A 173 10.59 9.22 -8.79
CA LEU A 173 11.12 9.95 -7.63
C LEU A 173 12.62 10.19 -7.77
N TYR A 174 13.38 9.18 -8.20
CA TYR A 174 14.81 9.33 -8.47
C TYR A 174 15.06 10.40 -9.55
N GLU A 175 14.32 10.38 -10.66
CA GLU A 175 14.41 11.41 -11.71
C GLU A 175 14.08 12.81 -11.19
N ALA A 176 13.07 12.94 -10.32
CA ALA A 176 12.65 14.23 -9.78
C ALA A 176 13.60 14.78 -8.71
N LEU A 177 14.21 13.90 -7.91
CA LEU A 177 14.93 14.28 -6.68
C LEU A 177 16.45 14.08 -6.75
N GLY A 178 16.95 13.28 -7.70
CA GLY A 178 18.37 12.95 -7.84
C GLY A 178 19.00 12.23 -6.65
N SER A 179 18.17 11.64 -5.77
CA SER A 179 18.60 10.97 -4.53
C SER A 179 18.40 9.46 -4.65
N PRO A 180 19.25 8.61 -4.05
CA PRO A 180 18.99 7.16 -4.01
C PRO A 180 17.61 6.85 -3.43
N ILE A 181 16.94 5.82 -3.98
CA ILE A 181 15.61 5.40 -3.56
C ILE A 181 15.64 3.92 -3.22
N GLY A 182 15.18 3.56 -2.03
CA GLY A 182 14.94 2.17 -1.63
C GLY A 182 13.47 1.81 -1.80
N LEU A 183 13.18 0.73 -2.50
CA LEU A 183 11.82 0.24 -2.73
C LEU A 183 11.64 -1.12 -2.08
N VAL A 184 10.69 -1.21 -1.15
CA VAL A 184 10.36 -2.43 -0.41
C VAL A 184 8.96 -2.86 -0.81
N GLU A 185 8.86 -3.95 -1.57
CA GLU A 185 7.57 -4.55 -1.94
C GLU A 185 7.10 -5.56 -0.88
N VAL A 186 5.85 -5.37 -0.47
CA VAL A 186 5.12 -6.24 0.45
C VAL A 186 3.67 -6.35 -0.02
N ALA A 187 3.40 -7.20 -1.00
CA ALA A 187 2.08 -7.28 -1.64
C ALA A 187 1.63 -8.74 -1.81
N TRP A 188 0.31 -8.98 -1.73
CA TRP A 188 -0.28 -10.31 -1.95
C TRP A 188 -1.67 -10.20 -2.58
N GLY A 189 -1.84 -10.74 -3.79
CA GLY A 189 -3.11 -10.76 -4.51
C GLY A 189 -4.28 -11.46 -3.82
N GLY A 190 -5.49 -10.93 -4.02
CA GLY A 190 -6.73 -11.47 -3.46
C GLY A 190 -6.73 -11.43 -1.94
N THR A 191 -6.43 -10.25 -1.36
CA THR A 191 -6.42 -10.04 0.08
C THR A 191 -7.28 -8.83 0.47
N PRO A 192 -8.10 -8.93 1.54
CA PRO A 192 -8.92 -7.84 2.02
C PRO A 192 -8.12 -7.03 3.05
N ILE A 193 -8.56 -5.82 3.35
CA ILE A 193 -7.87 -4.92 4.29
C ILE A 193 -7.75 -5.51 5.70
N GLU A 194 -8.66 -6.43 6.06
CA GLU A 194 -8.66 -7.14 7.32
C GLU A 194 -7.40 -7.97 7.54
N ALA A 195 -6.86 -8.61 6.48
CA ALA A 195 -5.64 -9.39 6.57
C ALA A 195 -4.40 -8.50 6.86
N TRP A 196 -4.43 -7.25 6.41
CA TRP A 196 -3.37 -6.24 6.54
C TRP A 196 -3.49 -5.34 7.78
N SER A 197 -4.60 -5.44 8.50
CA SER A 197 -4.89 -4.63 9.68
C SER A 197 -4.49 -5.36 10.95
N SER A 198 -3.91 -4.65 11.92
CA SER A 198 -3.69 -5.20 13.25
C SER A 198 -5.03 -5.50 13.94
N ARG A 199 -5.01 -6.40 14.94
CA ARG A 199 -6.21 -6.73 15.74
C ARG A 199 -6.84 -5.48 16.37
N ARG A 200 -6.01 -4.52 16.78
CA ARG A 200 -6.46 -3.24 17.37
C ARG A 200 -7.32 -2.45 16.40
N VAL A 201 -6.92 -2.37 15.13
CA VAL A 201 -7.67 -1.66 14.07
C VAL A 201 -9.04 -2.29 13.86
N LEU A 202 -9.09 -3.61 13.75
CA LEU A 202 -10.33 -4.34 13.47
C LEU A 202 -11.32 -4.23 14.62
N GLN A 203 -10.86 -4.41 15.85
CA GLN A 203 -11.66 -4.21 17.05
C GLN A 203 -12.22 -2.78 17.14
N ALA A 204 -11.40 -1.76 16.83
CA ALA A 204 -11.84 -0.36 16.84
C ALA A 204 -12.92 -0.04 15.80
N CYS A 205 -12.97 -0.81 14.70
CA CYS A 205 -13.98 -0.68 13.65
C CYS A 205 -15.14 -1.68 13.76
N GLY A 206 -15.24 -2.41 14.87
CA GLY A 206 -16.34 -3.35 15.10
C GLY A 206 -16.26 -4.64 14.27
N LEU A 207 -15.07 -5.01 13.78
CA LEU A 207 -14.81 -6.28 13.11
C LEU A 207 -14.12 -7.24 14.10
N PRO A 208 -14.82 -8.26 14.64
CA PRO A 208 -14.25 -9.18 15.61
C PRO A 208 -13.27 -10.18 14.97
N GLU A 209 -12.41 -10.78 15.80
CA GLU A 209 -11.37 -11.76 15.38
C GLU A 209 -11.95 -13.03 14.72
N ASP A 210 -13.21 -13.36 14.97
CA ASP A 210 -13.85 -14.62 14.58
C ASP A 210 -14.78 -14.50 13.36
N THR A 211 -14.36 -13.80 12.31
CA THR A 211 -14.94 -14.04 10.97
C THR A 211 -14.28 -15.24 10.27
N GLY A 212 -13.63 -16.12 11.04
CA GLY A 212 -13.23 -17.44 10.63
C GLY A 212 -14.44 -18.37 10.51
N ARG A 213 -14.93 -18.55 9.28
CA ARG A 213 -16.05 -19.42 8.85
C ARG A 213 -17.46 -18.79 8.91
N HIS A 214 -17.68 -17.77 8.11
CA HIS A 214 -18.85 -17.85 7.24
C HIS A 214 -18.42 -18.45 5.89
N ILE A 215 -18.18 -19.76 5.91
CA ILE A 215 -18.63 -20.53 4.75
C ILE A 215 -20.15 -20.29 4.77
N TRP A 216 -20.70 -19.68 3.72
CA TRP A 216 -22.12 -19.82 3.44
C TRP A 216 -22.39 -21.30 3.17
N VAL A 217 -22.49 -22.10 4.24
CA VAL A 217 -23.23 -23.35 4.19
C VAL A 217 -24.66 -22.88 4.36
N GLY A 218 -25.42 -22.82 3.27
CA GLY A 218 -26.86 -22.74 3.37
C GLY A 218 -27.30 -23.93 4.23
N LYS A 219 -27.67 -23.66 5.48
CA LYS A 219 -28.43 -24.64 6.26
C LYS A 219 -29.84 -24.63 5.69
N GLU A 220 -30.13 -25.60 4.85
CA GLU A 220 -31.50 -26.03 4.64
C GLU A 220 -32.07 -26.52 5.98
N GLY A 221 -33.18 -25.91 6.38
CA GLY A 221 -34.10 -26.46 7.39
C GLY A 221 -33.67 -26.28 8.84
N GLU A 222 -34.30 -25.33 9.53
CA GLU A 222 -34.97 -25.56 10.82
C GLU A 222 -35.76 -24.31 11.21
N GLU A 223 -37.08 -24.44 11.21
CA GLU A 223 -38.03 -23.42 11.67
C GLU A 223 -38.08 -23.36 13.21
N GLY A 224 -38.05 -22.15 13.78
CA GLY A 224 -38.26 -21.88 15.21
C GLY A 224 -38.58 -20.39 15.47
N PRO A 225 -39.37 -20.05 16.51
CA PRO A 225 -40.57 -19.24 16.33
C PRO A 225 -40.43 -17.72 16.50
N GLN A 226 -41.36 -17.02 15.84
CA GLN A 226 -41.55 -15.57 15.76
C GLN A 226 -41.65 -14.82 17.10
N SER A 227 -40.94 -13.69 17.19
CA SER A 227 -41.39 -12.44 17.83
C SER A 227 -40.54 -11.29 17.28
N SER A 228 -41.01 -10.09 16.91
CA SER A 228 -42.34 -9.56 16.64
C SER A 228 -42.16 -8.28 15.80
N LEU A 229 -42.84 -8.24 14.66
CA LEU A 229 -43.45 -7.09 14.00
C LEU A 229 -42.61 -5.81 13.77
N TRP A 230 -41.75 -5.82 12.75
CA TRP A 230 -41.72 -4.84 11.64
C TRP A 230 -41.08 -5.57 10.45
N HIS A 231 -41.52 -5.30 9.22
CA HIS A 231 -41.16 -5.94 7.93
C HIS A 231 -42.05 -7.11 7.53
N ASP A 232 -43.04 -6.84 6.66
CA ASP A 232 -43.51 -7.81 5.68
C ASP A 232 -44.27 -7.09 4.55
N ALA A 233 -43.55 -6.83 3.46
CA ALA A 233 -44.09 -6.73 2.09
C ALA A 233 -42.94 -6.63 1.06
N CYS A 234 -41.95 -7.53 1.09
CA CYS A 234 -40.88 -7.56 0.07
C CYS A 234 -40.09 -8.87 0.04
N PHE A 235 -40.72 -10.04 -0.06
CA PHE A 235 -40.01 -11.24 -0.53
C PHE A 235 -40.94 -12.14 -1.33
N ASN A 236 -40.90 -12.00 -2.65
CA ASN A 236 -41.24 -13.08 -3.58
C ASN A 236 -40.72 -12.77 -4.98
N LEU A 237 -39.39 -12.82 -5.15
CA LEU A 237 -38.76 -13.15 -6.43
C LEU A 237 -37.57 -14.07 -6.15
N LYS A 238 -37.61 -15.26 -6.76
CA LYS A 238 -36.60 -16.32 -6.64
C LYS A 238 -35.23 -15.83 -7.15
N PRO A 239 -34.12 -16.15 -6.47
CA PRO A 239 -32.80 -15.85 -7.00
C PRO A 239 -32.46 -16.85 -8.12
N ALA A 240 -32.42 -16.37 -9.35
CA ALA A 240 -31.83 -17.09 -10.46
C ALA A 240 -30.37 -16.63 -10.63
N PHE A 241 -29.49 -16.96 -9.68
CA PHE A 241 -28.04 -16.92 -9.89
C PHE A 241 -27.37 -17.98 -9.01
N THR A 242 -27.15 -19.15 -9.61
CA THR A 242 -26.14 -20.09 -9.13
C THR A 242 -24.77 -19.51 -9.47
N SER A 243 -24.12 -18.83 -8.51
CA SER A 243 -22.73 -18.37 -8.64
C SER A 243 -21.79 -19.55 -8.32
N PRO A 244 -20.98 -20.03 -9.28
CA PRO A 244 -19.90 -20.96 -8.97
C PRO A 244 -18.73 -20.15 -8.40
N HIS A 245 -18.51 -20.29 -7.09
CA HIS A 245 -17.27 -20.01 -6.36
C HIS A 245 -16.21 -19.14 -7.07
N GLN A 246 -16.29 -17.80 -6.93
CA GLN A 246 -15.10 -16.96 -7.10
C GLN A 246 -14.29 -17.04 -5.80
N HIS A 247 -13.35 -17.98 -5.76
CA HIS A 247 -12.38 -18.09 -4.68
C HIS A 247 -11.54 -16.81 -4.61
N LEU A 248 -11.70 -16.03 -3.55
CA LEU A 248 -10.67 -15.11 -3.08
C LEU A 248 -9.38 -15.94 -2.88
N SER A 249 -8.37 -15.72 -3.73
CA SER A 249 -7.22 -16.65 -3.84
C SER A 249 -6.13 -16.42 -2.79
N GLY A 250 -6.10 -15.25 -2.15
CA GLY A 250 -5.12 -14.90 -1.12
C GLY A 250 -5.65 -14.99 0.31
N PRO A 251 -4.77 -14.80 1.32
CA PRO A 251 -5.14 -14.87 2.73
C PRO A 251 -6.26 -13.88 3.12
N GLN A 252 -7.37 -14.42 3.63
CA GLN A 252 -8.53 -13.65 4.08
C GLN A 252 -8.61 -13.51 5.60
N THR A 253 -7.82 -14.30 6.34
CA THR A 253 -7.87 -14.32 7.80
C THR A 253 -7.41 -12.96 8.35
N PRO A 254 -8.17 -12.35 9.28
CA PRO A 254 -7.79 -11.10 9.94
C PRO A 254 -6.35 -11.10 10.47
N SER A 255 -5.64 -9.99 10.25
CA SER A 255 -4.29 -9.70 10.75
C SER A 255 -3.14 -10.61 10.32
N VAL A 256 -3.37 -11.67 9.55
CA VAL A 256 -2.29 -12.64 9.28
C VAL A 256 -1.17 -12.09 8.41
N LEU A 257 -1.44 -11.07 7.58
CA LEU A 257 -0.43 -10.40 6.75
C LEU A 257 0.19 -9.21 7.47
N TRP A 258 -0.58 -8.49 8.30
CA TRP A 258 0.00 -7.55 9.28
C TRP A 258 1.10 -8.24 10.09
N ASN A 259 0.77 -9.38 10.68
CA ASN A 259 1.64 -10.14 11.56
C ASN A 259 2.93 -10.63 10.89
N ALA A 260 2.83 -11.13 9.66
CA ALA A 260 3.95 -11.82 9.00
C ALA A 260 4.72 -10.97 8.00
N MET A 261 4.12 -9.90 7.46
CA MET A 261 4.69 -9.15 6.34
C MET A 261 4.92 -7.68 6.66
N ILE A 262 4.16 -7.07 7.60
CA ILE A 262 4.31 -5.66 7.97
C ILE A 262 5.03 -5.50 9.31
N HIS A 263 4.58 -6.24 10.34
CA HIS A 263 5.13 -6.17 11.68
C HIS A 263 6.66 -6.41 11.74
N PRO A 264 7.24 -7.38 10.99
CA PRO A 264 8.68 -7.56 10.94
C PRO A 264 9.50 -6.35 10.44
N LEU A 265 8.85 -5.46 9.69
CA LEU A 265 9.51 -4.32 9.06
C LEU A 265 9.39 -3.04 9.90
N LEU A 266 8.75 -3.06 11.07
CA LEU A 266 8.46 -1.85 11.85
C LEU A 266 9.71 -1.08 12.32
N ASN A 267 10.86 -1.77 12.41
CA ASN A 267 12.14 -1.12 12.71
C ASN A 267 12.71 -0.36 11.51
N MET A 268 12.22 -0.58 10.29
CA MET A 268 12.68 0.15 9.11
C MET A 268 12.25 1.62 9.19
N THR A 269 13.20 2.52 8.97
CA THR A 269 12.93 3.95 8.86
C THR A 269 12.41 4.26 7.45
N LEU A 270 11.22 4.86 7.33
CA LEU A 270 10.55 5.08 6.05
C LEU A 270 10.36 6.57 5.73
N ARG A 271 10.40 6.90 4.43
CA ARG A 271 9.97 8.21 3.90
C ARG A 271 8.48 8.23 3.55
N GLY A 272 7.92 7.11 3.12
CA GLY A 272 6.52 7.05 2.72
C GLY A 272 6.04 5.63 2.40
N VAL A 273 4.72 5.53 2.22
CA VAL A 273 4.03 4.29 1.83
C VAL A 273 3.25 4.53 0.55
N ALA A 274 3.25 3.54 -0.35
CA ALA A 274 2.33 3.45 -1.48
C ALA A 274 1.43 2.22 -1.29
N TRP A 275 0.11 2.43 -1.34
CA TRP A 275 -0.90 1.40 -1.08
C TRP A 275 -1.84 1.20 -2.27
N TYR A 276 -2.02 -0.04 -2.73
CA TYR A 276 -3.01 -0.36 -3.75
C TYR A 276 -3.78 -1.61 -3.39
N GLN A 277 -4.92 -1.40 -2.73
CA GLN A 277 -5.83 -2.45 -2.31
C GLN A 277 -7.25 -1.92 -2.21
N GLY A 278 -8.21 -2.84 -2.33
CA GLY A 278 -9.61 -2.62 -1.99
C GLY A 278 -10.52 -3.55 -2.76
N GLU A 279 -10.08 -4.11 -3.89
CA GLU A 279 -10.94 -4.86 -4.79
C GLU A 279 -11.69 -6.00 -4.09
N ASP A 280 -11.06 -6.70 -3.15
CA ASP A 280 -11.73 -7.76 -2.38
C ASP A 280 -12.80 -7.20 -1.42
N ASN A 281 -12.58 -6.01 -0.88
CA ASN A 281 -13.55 -5.32 -0.01
C ASN A 281 -14.74 -4.71 -0.78
N THR A 282 -14.76 -4.79 -2.12
CA THR A 282 -15.97 -4.50 -2.89
C THR A 282 -17.08 -5.53 -2.63
N LEU A 283 -16.71 -6.73 -2.16
CA LEU A 283 -17.65 -7.82 -1.85
C LEU A 283 -17.64 -8.20 -0.36
N LEU A 284 -16.67 -7.72 0.41
CA LEU A 284 -16.48 -8.01 1.84
C LEU A 284 -16.40 -6.72 2.66
N HIS A 285 -17.37 -6.52 3.56
CA HIS A 285 -17.41 -5.40 4.50
C HIS A 285 -17.16 -4.02 3.85
N THR A 286 -17.78 -3.79 2.68
CA THR A 286 -17.57 -2.59 1.87
C THR A 286 -17.79 -1.30 2.66
N ASP A 287 -18.87 -1.24 3.44
CA ASP A 287 -19.21 -0.06 4.25
C ASP A 287 -18.25 0.18 5.41
N GLN A 288 -17.66 -0.88 5.97
CA GLN A 288 -16.70 -0.77 7.06
C GLN A 288 -15.34 -0.24 6.58
N TYR A 289 -15.09 -0.21 5.27
CA TYR A 289 -13.85 0.32 4.70
C TYR A 289 -13.62 1.80 5.05
N ASN A 290 -14.69 2.57 5.28
CA ASN A 290 -14.61 3.97 5.71
C ASN A 290 -14.00 4.15 7.11
N CYS A 291 -13.98 3.08 7.90
CA CYS A 291 -13.35 3.01 9.21
C CYS A 291 -12.01 2.28 9.13
N THR A 292 -11.97 1.09 8.53
CA THR A 292 -10.79 0.22 8.57
C THR A 292 -9.60 0.83 7.85
N PHE A 293 -9.81 1.52 6.72
CA PHE A 293 -8.68 2.09 5.97
C PHE A 293 -8.03 3.30 6.66
N PRO A 294 -8.77 4.32 7.14
CA PRO A 294 -8.18 5.37 7.96
C PRO A 294 -7.52 4.85 9.24
N ALA A 295 -8.14 3.85 9.87
CA ALA A 295 -7.60 3.23 11.09
C ALA A 295 -6.31 2.44 10.82
N LEU A 296 -6.22 1.72 9.69
CA LEU A 296 -5.00 1.05 9.23
C LEU A 296 -3.88 2.07 9.05
N ILE A 297 -4.12 3.17 8.31
CA ILE A 297 -3.12 4.22 8.08
C ILE A 297 -2.62 4.78 9.42
N ALA A 298 -3.53 5.09 10.33
CA ALA A 298 -3.19 5.63 11.65
C ALA A 298 -2.37 4.63 12.49
N ASP A 299 -2.71 3.35 12.45
CA ASP A 299 -2.00 2.31 13.20
C ASP A 299 -0.61 2.03 12.61
N TRP A 300 -0.47 1.96 11.28
CA TRP A 300 0.83 1.81 10.62
C TRP A 300 1.75 2.98 10.93
N ARG A 301 1.26 4.23 10.84
CA ARG A 301 2.02 5.42 11.27
C ARG A 301 2.55 5.28 12.70
N ARG A 302 1.67 4.88 13.62
CA ARG A 302 2.01 4.71 15.03
C ARG A 302 3.06 3.62 15.23
N ALA A 303 2.87 2.48 14.56
CA ALA A 303 3.70 1.30 14.68
C ALA A 303 5.10 1.51 14.07
N PHE A 304 5.19 2.07 12.85
CA PHE A 304 6.48 2.38 12.23
C PHE A 304 7.20 3.49 12.99
N HIS A 305 6.50 4.53 13.48
CA HIS A 305 7.11 5.55 14.32
C HIS A 305 7.68 4.92 15.61
N ALA A 306 6.93 4.06 16.29
CA ALA A 306 7.40 3.40 17.50
C ALA A 306 8.55 2.40 17.26
N GLY A 307 8.42 1.51 16.27
CA GLY A 307 9.41 0.48 15.95
C GLY A 307 10.73 1.07 15.48
N SER A 308 10.69 2.14 14.68
CA SER A 308 11.87 2.87 14.24
C SER A 308 12.43 3.83 15.31
N ALA A 309 12.10 3.67 16.60
CA ALA A 309 12.57 4.54 17.69
C ALA A 309 12.33 6.04 17.42
N GLY A 310 11.18 6.36 16.84
CA GLY A 310 10.75 7.72 16.49
C GLY A 310 11.34 8.28 15.20
N GLN A 311 12.12 7.50 14.44
CA GLN A 311 12.82 7.98 13.25
C GLN A 311 11.92 8.10 12.01
N THR A 312 10.94 7.21 11.86
CA THR A 312 9.87 7.37 10.86
C THR A 312 8.93 8.46 11.34
N GLU A 313 8.61 9.43 10.48
CA GLU A 313 7.75 10.57 10.80
C GLU A 313 6.38 10.13 11.37
N GLN A 314 5.90 10.82 12.41
CA GLN A 314 4.63 10.49 13.06
C GLN A 314 3.45 10.58 12.08
N LEU A 315 3.50 11.57 11.17
CA LEU A 315 2.57 11.70 10.06
C LEU A 315 3.20 11.21 8.76
N LEU A 316 3.71 9.98 8.76
CA LEU A 316 4.27 9.30 7.59
C LEU A 316 3.39 9.52 6.35
N PRO A 317 3.94 10.11 5.27
CA PRO A 317 3.23 10.27 4.01
C PRO A 317 2.67 8.95 3.51
N PHE A 318 1.38 8.93 3.21
CA PHE A 318 0.68 7.71 2.79
C PHE A 318 -0.04 7.96 1.46
N GLY A 319 0.48 7.39 0.40
CA GLY A 319 -0.14 7.41 -0.93
C GLY A 319 -1.01 6.19 -1.13
N PHE A 320 -2.20 6.35 -1.71
CA PHE A 320 -2.99 5.20 -2.14
C PHE A 320 -3.55 5.37 -3.55
N VAL A 321 -3.90 4.24 -4.18
CA VAL A 321 -4.57 4.22 -5.47
C VAL A 321 -6.06 4.01 -5.27
N GLN A 322 -6.86 4.98 -5.71
CA GLN A 322 -8.31 4.81 -5.77
C GLN A 322 -8.64 3.77 -6.84
N LEU A 323 -9.52 2.81 -6.54
CA LEU A 323 -9.72 1.66 -7.42
C LEU A 323 -10.08 2.06 -8.85
N SER A 324 -9.52 1.33 -9.81
CA SER A 324 -9.86 1.49 -11.23
C SER A 324 -11.26 0.97 -11.55
N THR A 325 -11.79 1.28 -12.71
CA THR A 325 -13.08 0.76 -13.17
C THR A 325 -12.91 -0.67 -13.65
N TYR A 326 -13.54 -1.62 -12.94
CA TYR A 326 -13.49 -3.04 -13.26
C TYR A 326 -14.35 -3.42 -14.47
N ARG A 327 -15.58 -2.92 -14.52
CA ARG A 327 -16.55 -3.15 -15.62
C ARG A 327 -17.23 -1.85 -15.97
N ARG A 328 -17.16 -1.42 -17.23
CA ARG A 328 -17.90 -0.22 -17.65
C ARG A 328 -19.38 -0.54 -17.71
N ARG A 329 -20.22 0.47 -17.42
CA ARG A 329 -21.69 0.38 -17.48
C ARG A 329 -22.27 -0.74 -16.60
N SER A 330 -21.58 -1.09 -15.53
CA SER A 330 -22.09 -2.00 -14.51
C SER A 330 -23.12 -1.29 -13.66
N ALA A 331 -24.26 -1.94 -13.38
CA ALA A 331 -25.23 -1.44 -12.40
C ALA A 331 -24.81 -1.72 -10.94
N ASP A 332 -23.77 -2.53 -10.75
CA ASP A 332 -23.15 -2.78 -9.44
C ASP A 332 -22.33 -1.56 -9.00
N ASP A 333 -22.73 -0.95 -7.89
CA ASP A 333 -22.13 0.25 -7.31
C ASP A 333 -21.03 -0.05 -6.28
N SER A 334 -20.69 -1.32 -6.02
CA SER A 334 -19.72 -1.72 -5.00
C SER A 334 -18.36 -1.03 -5.15
N PHE A 335 -17.84 -0.94 -6.37
CA PHE A 335 -16.60 -0.21 -6.66
C PHE A 335 -16.76 1.29 -6.41
N ALA A 336 -17.90 1.89 -6.78
CA ALA A 336 -18.15 3.31 -6.55
C ALA A 336 -18.25 3.63 -5.05
N ARG A 337 -18.96 2.80 -4.28
CA ARG A 337 -19.07 2.89 -2.82
C ARG A 337 -17.70 2.73 -2.17
N LEU A 338 -16.94 1.72 -2.57
CA LEU A 338 -15.62 1.51 -1.99
C LEU A 338 -14.66 2.67 -2.29
N ARG A 339 -14.69 3.25 -3.49
CA ARG A 339 -13.90 4.47 -3.80
C ARG A 339 -14.25 5.65 -2.90
N TRP A 340 -15.52 5.78 -2.52
CA TRP A 340 -15.96 6.78 -1.55
C TRP A 340 -15.38 6.48 -0.16
N HIS A 341 -15.47 5.22 0.27
CA HIS A 341 -14.91 4.75 1.54
C HIS A 341 -13.38 4.86 1.62
N GLN A 342 -12.66 4.72 0.50
CA GLN A 342 -11.21 4.96 0.42
C GLN A 342 -10.82 6.39 0.83
N THR A 343 -11.76 7.34 0.80
CA THR A 343 -11.56 8.73 1.25
C THR A 343 -12.13 9.02 2.64
N ALA A 344 -12.49 7.98 3.40
CA ALA A 344 -13.21 8.09 4.67
C ALA A 344 -14.55 8.83 4.58
N ASP A 345 -15.22 8.69 3.43
CA ASP A 345 -16.49 9.31 3.08
C ASP A 345 -16.46 10.85 3.00
N LEU A 346 -15.31 11.39 2.60
CA LEU A 346 -15.11 12.85 2.48
C LEU A 346 -14.83 13.30 1.04
N GLY A 347 -14.61 12.37 0.11
CA GLY A 347 -14.38 12.64 -1.32
C GLY A 347 -13.02 13.24 -1.66
N VAL A 348 -12.19 13.57 -0.66
CA VAL A 348 -10.89 14.22 -0.84
C VAL A 348 -9.88 13.70 0.19
N VAL A 349 -8.61 13.68 -0.19
CA VAL A 349 -7.47 13.57 0.72
C VAL A 349 -6.39 14.59 0.35
N PRO A 350 -5.60 15.11 1.32
CA PRO A 350 -5.71 14.83 2.75
C PRO A 350 -7.00 15.37 3.36
N ASN A 351 -7.44 14.78 4.46
CA ASN A 351 -8.62 15.23 5.20
C ASN A 351 -8.44 15.04 6.71
N ALA A 352 -9.43 15.43 7.52
CA ALA A 352 -9.31 15.40 8.98
C ALA A 352 -9.05 13.99 9.57
N LYS A 353 -9.51 12.92 8.90
CA LYS A 353 -9.27 11.53 9.31
C LYS A 353 -7.94 10.98 8.77
N MET A 354 -7.47 11.52 7.65
CA MET A 354 -6.28 11.07 6.93
C MET A 354 -5.38 12.26 6.54
N PRO A 355 -4.72 12.90 7.53
CA PRO A 355 -3.72 13.94 7.25
C PRO A 355 -2.51 13.32 6.53
N SER A 356 -1.74 14.13 5.80
CA SER A 356 -0.53 13.68 5.07
C SER A 356 -0.77 12.46 4.14
N THR A 357 -1.95 12.39 3.55
CA THR A 357 -2.36 11.33 2.63
C THR A 357 -2.62 11.91 1.25
N PHE A 358 -2.26 11.19 0.20
CA PHE A 358 -2.52 11.57 -1.19
C PHE A 358 -3.09 10.38 -1.98
N MET A 359 -3.82 10.68 -3.05
CA MET A 359 -4.57 9.68 -3.81
C MET A 359 -4.24 9.76 -5.29
N ALA A 360 -3.83 8.65 -5.88
CA ALA A 360 -3.85 8.46 -7.31
C ALA A 360 -5.25 7.98 -7.72
N VAL A 361 -6.04 8.88 -8.30
CA VAL A 361 -7.28 8.49 -8.96
C VAL A 361 -6.94 7.52 -10.09
N ALA A 362 -7.61 6.36 -10.21
CA ALA A 362 -7.40 5.44 -11.32
C ALA A 362 -8.71 5.04 -12.03
N MET A 363 -9.82 5.70 -11.72
CA MET A 363 -11.15 5.35 -12.22
C MET A 363 -11.27 5.36 -13.75
N ASP A 364 -10.49 6.20 -14.42
CA ASP A 364 -10.41 6.36 -15.88
C ASP A 364 -9.46 5.36 -16.56
N LEU A 365 -8.70 4.59 -15.78
CA LEU A 365 -7.65 3.69 -16.28
C LEU A 365 -8.11 2.24 -16.44
N GLY A 366 -9.42 1.99 -16.50
CA GLY A 366 -9.98 0.63 -16.64
C GLY A 366 -9.61 -0.02 -17.97
N ASP A 367 -9.23 -1.30 -17.93
CA ASP A 367 -8.79 -2.09 -19.08
C ASP A 367 -9.62 -3.37 -19.23
N GLU A 368 -10.73 -3.29 -19.97
CA GLU A 368 -11.63 -4.42 -20.22
C GLU A 368 -10.97 -5.57 -21.01
N HIS A 369 -9.83 -5.31 -21.64
CA HIS A 369 -9.09 -6.27 -22.46
C HIS A 369 -7.78 -6.72 -21.81
N SER A 370 -7.60 -6.45 -20.51
CA SER A 370 -6.42 -6.92 -19.79
C SER A 370 -6.35 -8.46 -19.84
N PRO A 371 -5.24 -9.05 -20.30
CA PRO A 371 -5.05 -10.51 -20.32
C PRO A 371 -4.92 -11.10 -18.91
N TYR A 372 -4.79 -10.24 -17.90
CA TYR A 372 -4.74 -10.61 -16.49
C TYR A 372 -6.11 -10.47 -15.80
N GLY A 373 -7.17 -10.20 -16.56
CA GLY A 373 -8.52 -9.91 -16.09
C GLY A 373 -8.79 -8.41 -16.00
N SER A 374 -10.00 -7.98 -16.34
CA SER A 374 -10.33 -6.55 -16.44
C SER A 374 -10.21 -5.74 -15.14
N ILE A 375 -10.11 -6.45 -14.01
CA ILE A 375 -9.83 -5.88 -12.69
C ILE A 375 -8.39 -5.40 -12.54
N HIS A 376 -7.48 -5.85 -13.41
CA HIS A 376 -6.05 -5.55 -13.41
C HIS A 376 -5.67 -4.62 -14.56
N PRO A 377 -5.86 -3.29 -14.43
CA PRO A 377 -5.51 -2.33 -15.46
C PRO A 377 -4.00 -2.31 -15.74
N ARG A 378 -3.61 -2.32 -17.02
CA ARG A 378 -2.20 -2.32 -17.44
C ARG A 378 -1.55 -0.94 -17.49
N ASP A 379 -2.33 0.14 -17.45
CA ASP A 379 -1.81 1.51 -17.41
C ASP A 379 -1.35 1.88 -15.98
N LYS A 380 -0.22 1.32 -15.58
CA LYS A 380 0.43 1.65 -14.30
C LYS A 380 1.30 2.91 -14.38
N GLN A 381 1.61 3.39 -15.57
CA GLN A 381 2.33 4.66 -15.78
C GLN A 381 1.53 5.83 -15.24
N ASN A 382 0.25 5.94 -15.62
CA ASN A 382 -0.60 7.02 -15.11
C ASN A 382 -0.89 6.87 -13.61
N VAL A 383 -1.04 5.65 -13.10
CA VAL A 383 -1.16 5.40 -11.65
C VAL A 383 0.07 5.93 -10.91
N ALA A 384 1.27 5.50 -11.31
CA ALA A 384 2.52 5.87 -10.66
C ALA A 384 2.84 7.36 -10.82
N HIS A 385 2.51 7.96 -11.97
CA HIS A 385 2.66 9.40 -12.19
C HIS A 385 1.77 10.21 -11.23
N ARG A 386 0.51 9.80 -11.03
CA ARG A 386 -0.39 10.46 -10.06
C ARG A 386 0.10 10.28 -8.62
N LEU A 387 0.64 9.11 -8.28
CA LEU A 387 1.30 8.89 -6.98
C LEU A 387 2.54 9.79 -6.82
N LEU A 388 3.37 9.93 -7.84
CA LEU A 388 4.55 10.80 -7.83
C LEU A 388 4.16 12.27 -7.56
N LEU A 389 3.13 12.78 -8.25
CA LEU A 389 2.67 14.15 -8.03
C LEU A 389 2.23 14.36 -6.58
N GLY A 390 1.45 13.41 -6.04
CA GLY A 390 1.03 13.43 -4.64
C GLY A 390 2.20 13.31 -3.66
N ALA A 391 3.17 12.45 -3.93
CA ALA A 391 4.37 12.30 -3.11
C ALA A 391 5.18 13.60 -3.09
N ARG A 392 5.42 14.22 -4.25
CA ARG A 392 6.13 15.50 -4.33
C ARG A 392 5.44 16.61 -3.54
N ALA A 393 4.13 16.74 -3.68
CA ALA A 393 3.37 17.78 -2.98
C ALA A 393 3.28 17.51 -1.46
N VAL A 394 2.95 16.27 -1.05
CA VAL A 394 2.63 15.93 0.35
C VAL A 394 3.84 15.44 1.14
N ALA A 395 4.68 14.57 0.55
CA ALA A 395 5.85 14.03 1.21
C ALA A 395 7.06 14.95 1.11
N TYR A 396 7.23 15.70 0.03
CA TYR A 396 8.40 16.58 -0.19
C TYR A 396 8.09 18.08 -0.12
N GLY A 397 6.80 18.46 -0.05
CA GLY A 397 6.39 19.84 0.21
C GLY A 397 6.46 20.76 -1.01
N ASP A 398 6.42 20.21 -2.24
CA ASP A 398 6.40 20.99 -3.47
C ASP A 398 5.09 21.80 -3.58
N LYS A 399 5.14 23.09 -3.23
CA LYS A 399 3.94 23.94 -3.07
C LYS A 399 3.26 24.35 -4.37
N ASP A 400 4.02 24.44 -5.47
CA ASP A 400 3.52 24.91 -6.76
C ASP A 400 3.09 23.76 -7.69
N LEU A 401 3.11 22.52 -7.18
CA LEU A 401 2.77 21.34 -7.97
C LEU A 401 1.26 21.06 -7.93
N VAL A 402 0.63 21.10 -9.11
CA VAL A 402 -0.75 20.64 -9.25
C VAL A 402 -0.77 19.12 -9.26
N PHE A 403 -1.27 18.52 -8.16
CA PHE A 403 -1.41 17.07 -8.02
C PHE A 403 -2.86 16.60 -7.80
N GLN A 404 -3.76 17.53 -7.50
CA GLN A 404 -5.18 17.25 -7.29
C GLN A 404 -5.99 17.74 -8.48
N GLY A 405 -7.07 17.02 -8.78
CA GLY A 405 -8.11 17.51 -9.69
C GLY A 405 -8.94 18.63 -9.05
N PRO A 406 -9.77 19.32 -9.85
CA PRO A 406 -10.70 20.32 -9.33
C PRO A 406 -11.72 19.68 -8.38
N TYR A 407 -11.88 20.24 -7.19
CA TYR A 407 -12.94 19.83 -6.26
C TYR A 407 -14.20 20.69 -6.43
N PRO A 408 -15.39 20.08 -6.42
CA PRO A 408 -16.62 20.84 -6.40
C PRO A 408 -16.73 21.58 -5.06
N THR A 409 -17.12 22.85 -5.11
CA THR A 409 -17.42 23.69 -3.94
C THR A 409 -18.90 23.66 -3.57
N ARG A 410 -19.76 23.35 -4.54
CA ARG A 410 -21.21 23.31 -4.36
C ARG A 410 -21.84 22.36 -5.37
N ALA A 411 -22.86 21.62 -4.94
CA ALA A 411 -23.74 20.86 -5.82
C ALA A 411 -25.20 21.19 -5.44
N ILE A 412 -26.00 21.66 -6.40
CA ILE A 412 -27.40 22.02 -6.21
C ILE A 412 -28.26 21.18 -7.15
N LEU A 413 -29.17 20.41 -6.58
CA LEU A 413 -30.18 19.69 -7.37
C LEU A 413 -31.41 20.60 -7.57
N GLU A 414 -31.63 21.05 -8.80
CA GLU A 414 -32.85 21.75 -9.21
C GLU A 414 -33.92 20.73 -9.59
N VAL A 415 -34.63 20.21 -8.57
CA VAL A 415 -35.61 19.11 -8.69
C VAL A 415 -36.67 19.37 -9.76
N THR A 416 -37.19 20.60 -9.85
CA THR A 416 -38.24 20.97 -10.82
C THR A 416 -37.78 20.91 -12.27
N ARG A 417 -36.47 21.04 -12.52
CA ARG A 417 -35.87 21.05 -13.86
C ARG A 417 -35.06 19.78 -14.15
N GLY A 418 -34.88 18.91 -13.15
CA GLY A 418 -34.03 17.72 -13.27
C GLY A 418 -32.56 18.06 -13.53
N LEU A 419 -32.07 19.21 -13.05
CA LEU A 419 -30.68 19.65 -13.29
C LEU A 419 -29.83 19.53 -12.03
N LEU A 420 -28.59 19.08 -12.19
CA LEU A 420 -27.56 19.12 -11.15
C LEU A 420 -26.53 20.19 -11.49
N ASN A 421 -26.54 21.29 -10.73
CA ASN A 421 -25.59 22.37 -10.88
C ASN A 421 -24.39 22.16 -9.94
N VAL A 422 -23.25 21.77 -10.51
CA VAL A 422 -21.98 21.59 -9.78
C VAL A 422 -21.08 22.79 -10.04
N THR A 423 -20.69 23.47 -8.97
CA THR A 423 -19.79 24.63 -8.99
C THR A 423 -18.40 24.20 -8.53
N TYR A 424 -17.36 24.65 -9.24
CA TYR A 424 -15.96 24.38 -8.89
C TYR A 424 -15.28 25.69 -8.49
N SER A 425 -14.24 25.60 -7.65
CA SER A 425 -13.45 26.77 -7.21
C SER A 425 -12.54 27.33 -8.29
N GLN A 426 -12.38 26.62 -9.40
CA GLN A 426 -11.49 26.94 -10.50
C GLN A 426 -12.24 26.84 -11.83
N GLU A 427 -11.72 27.52 -12.83
CA GLU A 427 -12.19 27.38 -14.20
C GLU A 427 -11.95 25.95 -14.70
N LEU A 428 -12.99 25.33 -15.24
CA LEU A 428 -12.90 24.02 -15.85
C LEU A 428 -12.74 24.17 -17.36
N ILE A 429 -11.61 23.66 -17.87
CA ILE A 429 -11.40 23.55 -19.32
C ILE A 429 -12.01 22.22 -19.77
N CYS A 430 -13.25 22.27 -20.29
CA CYS A 430 -13.90 21.12 -20.90
C CYS A 430 -13.21 20.78 -22.23
N ARG A 431 -12.38 19.73 -22.24
CA ARG A 431 -11.71 19.27 -23.46
C ARG A 431 -12.61 18.44 -24.37
N GLN A 432 -13.57 17.73 -23.79
CA GLN A 432 -14.54 16.91 -24.50
C GLN A 432 -15.87 16.97 -23.75
N ARG A 433 -16.95 17.23 -24.48
CA ARG A 433 -18.32 17.18 -23.96
C ARG A 433 -18.93 15.84 -24.39
N ASP A 434 -19.14 14.95 -23.43
CA ASP A 434 -19.91 13.72 -23.62
C ASP A 434 -21.37 13.95 -23.22
N ALA A 435 -22.30 13.25 -23.85
CA ALA A 435 -23.72 13.25 -23.51
C ALA A 435 -24.03 12.40 -22.26
N GLN A 436 -23.08 11.58 -21.80
CA GLN A 436 -23.19 10.72 -20.61
C GLN A 436 -22.01 10.98 -19.67
N ALA A 437 -22.03 12.14 -19.00
CA ALA A 437 -20.89 12.59 -18.18
C ALA A 437 -21.04 12.26 -16.69
N PHE A 438 -22.27 12.26 -16.18
CA PHE A 438 -22.56 12.00 -14.77
C PHE A 438 -23.62 10.91 -14.65
N GLU A 439 -23.49 10.10 -13.61
CA GLU A 439 -24.48 9.10 -13.27
C GLU A 439 -24.95 9.36 -11.84
N VAL A 440 -26.27 9.37 -11.64
CA VAL A 440 -26.89 9.52 -10.32
C VAL A 440 -27.51 8.20 -9.91
N CYS A 441 -27.00 7.64 -8.83
CA CYS A 441 -27.47 6.38 -8.25
C CYS A 441 -28.34 6.65 -7.01
N CYS A 442 -29.55 6.11 -6.98
CA CYS A 442 -30.39 6.09 -5.78
C CYS A 442 -30.09 4.81 -4.98
N SER A 443 -29.56 4.96 -3.77
CA SER A 443 -28.98 3.87 -2.97
C SER A 443 -29.94 2.79 -2.46
N SER A 444 -31.24 2.87 -2.76
CA SER A 444 -32.25 1.95 -2.19
C SER A 444 -32.58 0.74 -3.06
N GLN A 445 -32.15 0.72 -4.33
CA GLN A 445 -32.29 -0.45 -5.21
C GLN A 445 -31.06 -0.53 -6.11
N ALA A 446 -30.37 -1.67 -6.10
CA ALA A 446 -29.15 -1.97 -6.87
C ALA A 446 -29.37 -2.02 -8.41
N ALA A 447 -30.24 -1.17 -8.97
CA ALA A 447 -30.71 -1.33 -10.34
C ALA A 447 -30.90 -0.05 -11.16
N LEU A 448 -30.84 1.18 -10.63
CA LEU A 448 -31.14 2.35 -11.46
C LEU A 448 -30.25 3.54 -11.11
N CYS A 449 -28.98 3.41 -11.47
CA CYS A 449 -28.18 4.58 -11.77
C CYS A 449 -28.65 5.16 -13.13
N GLN A 450 -28.89 6.47 -13.19
CA GLN A 450 -29.34 7.17 -14.40
C GLN A 450 -28.29 8.16 -14.86
N TRP A 451 -27.98 8.11 -16.16
CA TRP A 451 -27.12 9.10 -16.81
C TRP A 451 -27.83 10.44 -16.89
N LEU A 452 -27.16 11.50 -16.43
CA LEU A 452 -27.57 12.90 -16.56
C LEU A 452 -26.86 13.60 -17.72
#